data_AF-A0A372FVK6-F1
#
_entry.id   AF-A0A372FVK6-F1
#
_cell.length_a   1.000
_cell.length_b   1.000
_cell.length_c   1.000
_cell.angle_alpha   90.00
_cell.angle_beta   90.00
_cell.angle_gamma   90.00
#
_symmetry.space_group_name_H-M   'P 1'
#
loop_
_entity.id
_entity.type
_entity.pdbx_description
1 polymer ?
#
loop_
_entity_poly.entity_id
_entity_poly.type
_entity_poly.pdbx_seq_one_letter_code
_entity_poly.pdbx_strand_id
1 'polypeptide(L)' 'MVVVNTVEKFGVDDFLVRSWDLPSEVTEPLRAHVEVTPDGWVVDVWPMTAQLAVIVQPWVDEPIGVESGSWFVSSAQVAA' A
#
# COMPACT_ATOMS: atom_id res chain seq x y z
N MET A 1 -9.14 14.51 -9.99
CA MET A 1 -8.38 13.26 -9.86
C MET A 1 -7.61 13.34 -8.55
N VAL A 2 -7.84 12.42 -7.65
CA VAL A 2 -7.21 12.38 -6.32
C VAL A 2 -6.22 11.21 -6.33
N VAL A 3 -5.06 11.39 -5.69
CA VAL A 3 -4.10 10.30 -5.49
C VAL A 3 -4.37 9.68 -4.12
N VAL A 4 -4.49 8.37 -4.07
CA VAL A 4 -4.75 7.61 -2.84
C VAL A 4 -3.67 6.55 -2.69
N ASN A 5 -3.12 6.43 -1.49
CA ASN A 5 -2.17 5.37 -1.16
C ASN A 5 -2.93 4.05 -1.09
N THR A 6 -2.34 2.98 -1.59
CA THR A 6 -3.01 1.68 -1.71
C THR A 6 -2.13 0.57 -1.18
N VAL A 7 -2.76 -0.42 -0.55
CA VAL A 7 -2.17 -1.76 -0.44
C VAL A 7 -2.64 -2.55 -1.64
N GLU A 8 -1.74 -3.28 -2.27
CA GLU A 8 -2.04 -4.10 -3.44
C GLU A 8 -1.58 -5.53 -3.21
N LYS A 9 -2.40 -6.48 -3.65
CA LYS A 9 -2.08 -7.91 -3.67
C LYS A 9 -2.10 -8.41 -5.10
N PHE A 10 -1.03 -9.07 -5.49
CA PHE A 10 -0.87 -9.69 -6.80
C PHE A 10 -0.96 -11.21 -6.71
N GLY A 11 -1.42 -11.84 -7.79
CA GLY A 11 -1.44 -13.28 -7.95
C GLY A 11 -0.06 -13.83 -8.29
N VAL A 12 0.04 -15.16 -8.37
CA VAL A 12 1.25 -15.85 -8.86
C VAL A 12 1.56 -15.58 -10.34
N ASP A 13 0.59 -14.98 -11.04
CA ASP A 13 0.62 -14.57 -12.43
C ASP A 13 0.91 -13.07 -12.61
N ASP A 14 1.33 -12.39 -11.53
CA ASP A 14 1.60 -10.95 -11.46
C ASP A 14 0.40 -10.05 -11.83
N PHE A 15 -0.82 -10.60 -11.83
CA PHE A 15 -2.03 -9.80 -12.00
C PHE A 15 -2.53 -9.29 -10.66
N LEU A 16 -3.00 -8.03 -10.65
CA LEU A 16 -3.63 -7.43 -9.47
C LEU A 16 -4.89 -8.21 -9.10
N VAL A 17 -4.87 -8.82 -7.92
CA VAL A 17 -6.00 -9.58 -7.37
C VAL A 17 -6.93 -8.66 -6.60
N ARG A 18 -6.36 -7.76 -5.79
CA ARG A 18 -7.12 -6.84 -4.95
C ARG A 18 -6.27 -5.63 -4.55
N SER A 19 -6.93 -4.50 -4.35
CA SER A 19 -6.35 -3.30 -3.75
C SER A 19 -7.24 -2.78 -2.61
N TRP A 20 -6.64 -2.08 -1.66
CA TRP A 20 -7.30 -1.40 -0.56
C TRP A 20 -6.80 0.03 -0.48
N ASP A 21 -7.73 0.97 -0.47
CA ASP A 21 -7.44 2.39 -0.30
C ASP A 21 -7.08 2.67 1.17
N LEU A 22 -5.95 3.33 1.37
CA LEU A 22 -5.50 3.76 2.67
C LEU A 22 -5.98 5.19 2.95
N PRO A 23 -6.49 5.47 4.16
CA PRO A 23 -6.79 6.84 4.54
C PRO A 23 -5.50 7.67 4.69
N SER A 24 -5.62 8.99 4.59
CA SER A 24 -4.48 9.91 4.66
C SER A 24 -3.76 9.89 6.02
N GLU A 25 -4.41 9.45 7.10
CA GLU A 25 -3.80 9.30 8.42
C GLU A 25 -2.69 8.23 8.46
N VAL A 26 -2.69 7.30 7.51
CA VAL A 26 -1.69 6.22 7.41
C VAL A 26 -0.38 6.71 6.78
N THR A 27 -0.43 7.82 6.06
CA THR A 27 0.73 8.38 5.34
C THR A 27 1.90 8.71 6.28
N GLU A 28 1.63 9.31 7.43
CA GLU A 28 2.70 9.68 8.38
C GLU A 28 3.43 8.45 8.95
N PRO A 29 2.74 7.41 9.44
CA PRO A 29 3.38 6.13 9.78
C PRO A 29 4.19 5.51 8.64
N LEU A 30 3.71 5.58 7.40
CA LEU A 30 4.38 5.00 6.23
C LEU A 30 5.70 5.70 5.88
N ARG A 31 5.78 7.03 6.10
CA ARG A 31 6.95 7.86 5.75
C ARG A 31 8.27 7.36 6.37
N ALA A 32 8.21 6.62 7.46
CA ALA A 32 9.39 6.01 8.09
C ALA A 32 9.95 4.80 7.32
N HIS A 33 9.20 4.25 6.37
CA HIS A 33 9.49 2.97 5.72
C HIS A 33 9.46 3.01 4.20
N VAL A 34 8.78 4.00 3.60
CA VAL A 34 8.70 4.22 2.16
C VAL A 34 8.93 5.68 1.83
N GLU A 35 9.28 5.96 0.58
CA GLU A 35 9.33 7.32 0.08
C GLU A 35 7.92 7.85 -0.15
N VAL A 36 7.67 9.06 0.36
CA VAL A 36 6.37 9.75 0.26
C VAL A 36 6.64 11.17 -0.19
N THR A 37 5.85 11.66 -1.13
CA THR A 37 5.93 13.05 -1.61
C THR A 37 5.53 14.05 -0.52
N PRO A 38 5.87 15.34 -0.68
CA PRO A 38 5.38 16.38 0.22
C PRO A 38 3.85 16.43 0.35
N ASP A 39 3.13 16.04 -0.71
CA ASP A 39 1.67 16.00 -0.77
C ASP A 39 1.06 14.74 -0.14
N GLY A 40 1.89 13.81 0.34
CA GLY A 40 1.45 12.67 1.16
C GLY A 40 1.08 11.40 0.40
N TRP A 41 1.60 11.21 -0.82
CA TRP A 41 1.43 9.98 -1.58
C TRP A 41 2.73 9.20 -1.75
N VAL A 42 2.65 7.87 -1.68
CA VAL A 42 3.78 6.94 -1.80
C VAL A 42 4.35 7.03 -3.21
N VAL A 43 5.67 7.19 -3.28
CA VAL A 43 6.43 7.17 -4.54
C VAL A 43 6.74 5.73 -4.90
N ASP A 44 6.58 5.36 -6.17
CA ASP A 44 6.83 4.00 -6.68
C ASP A 44 6.00 2.90 -5.99
N VAL A 45 6.43 1.66 -6.17
CA VAL A 45 5.83 0.46 -5.59
C VAL A 45 6.83 -0.15 -4.61
N TRP A 46 6.41 -0.31 -3.36
CA TRP A 46 7.25 -0.84 -2.29
C TRP A 46 6.81 -2.24 -1.90
N PRO A 47 7.72 -3.21 -1.83
CA PRO A 47 7.38 -4.55 -1.36
C PRO A 47 6.97 -4.51 0.10
N MET A 48 5.96 -5.31 0.44
CA MET A 48 5.46 -5.41 1.80
C MET A 48 6.53 -5.98 2.74
N THR A 49 6.77 -5.30 3.86
CA THR A 49 7.63 -5.75 4.96
C THR A 49 6.80 -6.02 6.21
N ALA A 50 7.39 -6.64 7.24
CA ALA A 50 6.69 -6.86 8.51
C ALA A 50 6.26 -5.53 9.17
N GLN A 51 7.09 -4.49 9.08
CA GLN A 51 6.78 -3.17 9.62
C GLN A 51 5.63 -2.51 8.86
N LEU A 52 5.66 -2.57 7.52
CA LEU A 52 4.59 -2.06 6.68
C LEU A 52 3.27 -2.81 6.92
N ALA A 53 3.33 -4.13 7.04
CA ALA A 53 2.16 -4.94 7.33
C ALA A 53 1.51 -4.53 8.65
N VAL A 54 2.29 -4.34 9.72
CA VAL A 54 1.75 -3.85 11.01
C VAL A 54 1.06 -2.50 10.87
N ILE A 55 1.65 -1.59 10.08
CA ILE A 55 1.06 -0.28 9.83
C ILE A 55 -0.28 -0.45 9.11
N VAL A 56 -0.32 -1.15 7.96
CA VAL A 56 -1.47 -1.11 7.05
C VAL A 56 -2.54 -2.19 7.29
N GLN A 57 -2.23 -3.24 8.06
CA GLN A 57 -3.14 -4.36 8.35
C GLN A 57 -4.54 -3.93 8.84
N PRO A 58 -4.73 -2.87 9.64
CA PRO A 58 -6.06 -2.42 10.05
C PRO A 58 -7.02 -2.06 8.90
N TRP A 59 -6.49 -1.73 7.72
CA TRP A 59 -7.28 -1.34 6.53
C TRP A 59 -7.39 -2.43 5.48
N VAL A 60 -6.78 -3.60 5.73
CA VAL A 60 -6.83 -4.76 4.84
C VAL A 60 -7.74 -5.82 5.46
N ASP A 61 -8.74 -6.27 4.69
CA ASP A 61 -9.78 -7.22 5.14
C ASP A 61 -9.31 -8.69 5.18
N GLU A 62 -8.04 -8.94 4.89
CA GLU A 62 -7.41 -10.26 4.99
C GLU A 62 -5.99 -10.18 5.57
N PRO A 63 -5.46 -11.30 6.10
CA PRO A 63 -4.10 -11.34 6.64
C PRO A 63 -3.04 -11.04 5.56
N ILE A 64 -2.18 -10.06 5.81
CA ILE A 64 -1.08 -9.71 4.91
C ILE A 64 0.02 -10.76 4.99
N GLY A 65 0.32 -11.40 3.86
CA GLY A 65 1.35 -12.42 3.74
C GLY A 65 2.70 -11.85 3.29
N VAL A 66 3.50 -11.32 4.22
CA VAL A 66 4.81 -10.69 3.92
C VAL A 66 5.76 -11.65 3.17
N GLU A 67 5.79 -12.92 3.56
CA GLU A 67 6.72 -13.91 2.97
C GLU A 67 6.34 -14.35 1.55
N SER A 68 5.13 -14.02 1.09
CA SER A 68 4.67 -14.40 -0.26
C SER A 68 5.31 -13.59 -1.38
N GLY A 69 5.82 -12.39 -1.07
CA GLY A 69 6.26 -11.43 -2.10
C GLY A 69 5.13 -10.87 -2.96
N SER A 70 3.87 -11.19 -2.64
CA SER A 70 2.69 -10.82 -3.43
C SER A 70 2.04 -9.51 -2.99
N TRP A 71 2.59 -8.82 -1.99
CA TRP A 71 1.96 -7.67 -1.35
C TRP A 71 2.84 -6.42 -1.50
N PHE A 72 2.21 -5.29 -1.76
CA PHE A 72 2.89 -4.02 -2.01
C PHE A 72 2.13 -2.84 -1.43
N VAL A 73 2.85 -1.75 -1.19
CA VAL A 73 2.30 -0.42 -0.91
C VAL A 73 2.66 0.50 -2.09
N SER A 74 1.67 1.20 -2.62
CA SER A 74 1.80 2.07 -3.79
C SER A 74 0.82 3.24 -3.71
N SER A 75 0.67 3.99 -4.81
CA SER A 75 -0.36 5.02 -4.95
C SER A 75 -1.12 4.85 -6.26
N ALA A 76 -2.43 5.05 -6.23
CA ALA A 76 -3.31 5.02 -7.40
C ALA A 76 -3.98 6.39 -7.64
N GLN A 77 -4.21 6.71 -8.91
CA GLN A 77 -5.03 7.86 -9.31
C GLN A 77 -6.48 7.43 -9.43
N VAL A 78 -7.36 8.05 -8.64
CA VAL A 78 -8.81 7.81 -8.69
C VAL A 78 -9.55 9.02 -9.25
N ALA A 79 -10.54 8.75 -10.10
CA ALA A 79 -11.50 9.74 -10.54
C ALA A 79 -12.39 10.11 -9.34
N ALA A 80 -12.56 11.42 -9.12
CA ALA A 80 -13.35 11.96 -8.00
C ALA A 80 -14.86 11.89 -8.30
#